data_AF-A0A3D5BFZ6-F1
#
_entry.id   AF-A0A3D5BFZ6-F1
#
_cell.length_a   1.000
_cell.length_b   1.000
_cell.length_c   1.000
_cell.angle_alpha   90.00
_cell.angle_beta   90.00
_cell.angle_gamma   90.00
#
_symmetry.space_group_name_H-M   'P 1'
#
loop_
_entity.id
_entity.type
_entity.pdbx_description
1 polymer ?
#
loop_
_entity_poly.entity_id
_entity_poly.type
_entity_poly.pdbx_seq_one_letter_code
_entity_poly.pdbx_strand_id
1 'polypeptide(L)'
;MTLIELAGYVPAIIFPAATLMQLWHLLKTKTSEGVPALTWLAFAVGNLSLYVYAEKYTELQSIIGQLATAALQIYVVYLIIKYRRSASKAAAAE
;
A
#
# COMPACT_ATOMS: atom_id res chain seq x y z
N MET A 1 27.82 -5.76 -7.50
CA MET A 1 26.38 -5.68 -7.80
C MET A 1 26.18 -5.82 -9.30
N THR A 2 25.32 -6.74 -9.71
CA THR A 2 24.91 -6.90 -11.11
C THR A 2 23.78 -5.90 -11.44
N LEU A 3 23.53 -5.65 -12.73
CA LEU A 3 22.43 -4.79 -13.18
C LEU A 3 21.06 -5.30 -12.67
N ILE A 4 20.89 -6.62 -12.55
CA ILE A 4 19.67 -7.28 -12.09
C ILE A 4 19.44 -7.03 -10.59
N GLU A 5 20.50 -7.08 -9.79
CA GLU A 5 20.41 -6.75 -8.35
C GLU A 5 20.03 -5.28 -8.16
N LEU A 6 20.63 -4.37 -8.93
CA LEU A 6 20.29 -2.95 -8.89
C LEU A 6 18.84 -2.69 -9.32
N ALA A 7 18.38 -3.37 -10.37
CA ALA A 7 17.00 -3.29 -10.83
C ALA A 7 15.99 -3.79 -9.78
N GLY A 8 16.38 -4.78 -8.96
CA GLY A 8 15.56 -5.29 -7.85
C GLY A 8 15.32 -4.28 -6.73
N TYR A 9 16.24 -3.34 -6.51
CA TYR A 9 16.05 -2.26 -5.54
C TYR A 9 15.05 -1.19 -5.99
N VAL A 10 14.83 -1.04 -7.29
CA VAL A 10 13.88 -0.04 -7.82
C VAL A 10 12.46 -0.26 -7.28
N PRO A 11 11.80 -1.43 -7.46
CA PRO A 11 10.48 -1.66 -6.88
C PRO A 11 10.50 -1.62 -5.35
N ALA A 12 11.60 -2.04 -4.72
CA ALA A 12 11.78 -2.00 -3.27
C ALA A 12 11.80 -0.58 -2.68
N ILE A 13 12.06 0.44 -3.49
CA ILE A 13 12.03 1.85 -3.08
C ILE A 13 10.74 2.53 -3.57
N ILE A 14 10.41 2.36 -4.85
CA ILE A 14 9.33 3.11 -5.50
C ILE A 14 7.95 2.72 -4.94
N PHE A 15 7.67 1.42 -4.76
CA PHE A 15 6.37 0.99 -4.26
C PHE A 15 6.07 1.42 -2.81
N PRO A 16 6.99 1.25 -1.84
CA PRO A 16 6.75 1.76 -0.50
C PRO A 16 6.69 3.29 -0.48
N ALA A 17 7.55 4.00 -1.24
CA ALA A 17 7.51 5.46 -1.31
C ALA A 17 6.16 5.98 -1.82
N ALA A 18 5.66 5.43 -2.94
CA ALA A 18 4.35 5.79 -3.48
C ALA A 18 3.21 5.50 -2.49
N THR A 19 3.27 4.36 -1.79
CA THR A 19 2.27 4.00 -0.79
C THR A 19 2.31 4.94 0.43
N LEU A 20 3.51 5.33 0.88
CA LEU A 20 3.69 6.29 1.97
C LEU A 20 3.14 7.68 1.60
N MET A 21 3.31 8.12 0.35
CA MET A 21 2.71 9.37 -0.13
C MET A 21 1.18 9.33 -0.06
N GLN A 22 0.57 8.21 -0.48
CA GLN A 22 -0.89 8.03 -0.34
C GLN A 22 -1.33 8.03 1.13
N LEU A 23 -0.61 7.31 2.00
CA LEU A 23 -0.89 7.28 3.43
C LEU A 23 -0.82 8.66 4.05
N TRP A 24 0.23 9.42 3.74
CA TRP A 24 0.38 10.79 4.22
C TRP A 24 -0.78 11.67 3.75
N HIS A 25 -1.18 11.56 2.49
CA HIS A 25 -2.33 12.28 1.96
C HIS A 25 -3.64 11.94 2.72
N LEU A 26 -3.93 10.65 2.93
CA LEU A 26 -5.12 10.21 3.67
C LEU A 26 -5.10 10.70 5.13
N LEU A 27 -3.96 10.59 5.81
CA LEU A 27 -3.83 11.01 7.20
C LEU A 27 -3.94 12.53 7.36
N LYS A 28 -3.39 13.29 6.41
CA LYS A 28 -3.42 14.76 6.42
C LYS A 28 -4.82 15.30 6.12
N THR A 29 -5.46 14.77 5.09
CA THR A 29 -6.76 15.28 4.61
C THR A 29 -7.94 14.68 5.36
N LYS A 30 -7.77 13.51 5.99
CA LYS A 30 -8.82 12.74 6.68
C LYS A 30 -10.04 12.45 5.79
N THR A 31 -9.87 12.50 4.47
CA THR A 31 -10.86 12.08 3.47
C THR A 31 -10.29 10.97 2.62
N SER A 32 -11.17 10.19 2.00
CA SER A 32 -10.82 9.12 1.06
C SER A 32 -11.55 9.25 -0.27
N GLU A 33 -12.08 10.44 -0.54
CA GLU A 33 -12.70 10.80 -1.80
C GLU A 33 -11.70 10.60 -2.95
N GLY A 34 -12.16 9.99 -4.05
CA GLY A 34 -11.30 9.67 -5.19
C GLY A 34 -10.30 8.51 -4.98
N VAL A 35 -10.22 7.90 -3.78
CA VAL A 35 -9.28 6.82 -3.50
C VAL A 35 -9.99 5.45 -3.45
N PRO A 36 -9.86 4.59 -4.49
CA PRO A 36 -10.60 3.34 -4.57
C PRO A 36 -10.02 2.25 -3.65
N ALA A 37 -10.83 1.78 -2.69
CA ALA A 37 -10.41 0.75 -1.74
C ALA A 37 -10.02 -0.58 -2.41
N LEU A 38 -10.78 -0.99 -3.42
CA LEU A 38 -10.54 -2.25 -4.13
C LEU A 38 -9.20 -2.27 -4.88
N THR A 39 -8.79 -1.13 -5.45
CA THR A 39 -7.49 -0.99 -6.11
C THR A 39 -6.34 -1.19 -5.13
N TRP A 40 -6.40 -0.55 -3.96
CA TRP A 40 -5.37 -0.71 -2.93
C TRP A 40 -5.36 -2.12 -2.33
N LEU A 41 -6.53 -2.75 -2.20
CA LEU A 41 -6.63 -4.14 -1.79
C LEU A 41 -6.01 -5.09 -2.83
N ALA A 42 -6.28 -4.87 -4.12
CA ALA A 42 -5.70 -5.66 -5.20
C ALA A 42 -4.17 -5.54 -5.22
N PHE A 43 -3.62 -4.35 -4.99
CA PHE A 43 -2.16 -4.17 -4.86
C PHE A 43 -1.59 -4.93 -3.66
N ALA A 44 -2.26 -4.87 -2.50
CA ALA A 44 -1.82 -5.62 -1.33
C ALA A 44 -1.77 -7.12 -1.58
N VAL A 45 -2.84 -7.68 -2.15
CA VAL A 45 -2.92 -9.10 -2.52
C VAL A 45 -1.85 -9.45 -3.57
N GLY A 46 -1.65 -8.59 -4.57
CA GLY A 46 -0.63 -8.76 -5.60
C GLY A 46 0.78 -8.83 -5.01
N ASN A 47 1.14 -7.90 -4.11
CA ASN A 47 2.43 -7.88 -3.45
C ASN A 47 2.64 -9.08 -2.51
N LEU A 48 1.63 -9.50 -1.76
CA LEU A 48 1.71 -10.72 -0.95
C LEU A 48 1.92 -11.96 -1.82
N SER A 49 1.15 -12.07 -2.91
CA SER A 49 1.27 -13.19 -3.85
C SER A 49 2.64 -13.22 -4.51
N LEU A 50 3.17 -12.04 -4.87
CA LEU A 50 4.49 -11.91 -5.49
C LEU A 50 5.62 -12.25 -4.51
N TYR A 51 5.47 -11.89 -3.23
CA TYR A 51 6.41 -12.29 -2.17
C TYR A 51 6.49 -13.81 -2.03
N VAL A 52 5.34 -14.49 -2.03
CA VAL A 52 5.27 -15.95 -2.01
C VAL A 52 5.91 -16.54 -3.26
N TYR A 53 5.53 -16.04 -4.44
CA TYR A 53 6.00 -16.54 -5.74
C TYR A 53 7.51 -16.32 -5.97
N ALA A 54 8.08 -15.24 -5.45
CA ALA A 54 9.49 -14.92 -5.65
C ALA A 54 10.43 -15.85 -4.86
N GLU A 55 9.93 -16.53 -3.82
CA GLU A 55 10.69 -17.43 -2.93
C GLU A 55 11.93 -16.80 -2.26
N LYS A 56 12.05 -15.47 -2.33
CA LYS A 56 13.16 -14.67 -1.78
C LYS A 56 12.81 -14.12 -0.41
N TYR A 57 12.46 -14.98 0.53
CA TYR A 57 11.87 -14.58 1.82
C TYR A 57 12.83 -13.81 2.73
N THR A 58 14.13 -14.00 2.59
CA THR A 58 15.15 -13.35 3.43
C THR A 58 15.77 -12.12 2.76
N GLU A 59 15.43 -11.86 1.51
CA GLU A 59 16.00 -10.76 0.74
C GLU A 59 15.36 -9.43 1.13
N LEU A 60 16.20 -8.44 1.45
CA LEU A 60 15.72 -7.13 1.89
C LEU A 60 14.80 -6.46 0.85
N GLN A 61 15.15 -6.56 -0.43
CA GLN A 61 14.34 -6.04 -1.53
C GLN A 61 12.94 -6.68 -1.62
N SER A 62 12.84 -7.97 -1.29
CA SER A 62 11.59 -8.74 -1.29
C SER A 62 10.73 -8.35 -0.09
N ILE A 63 11.34 -8.31 1.10
CA ILE A 63 10.65 -7.92 2.33
C ILE A 63 10.13 -6.48 2.24
N ILE A 64 10.96 -5.52 1.83
CA ILE A 64 10.55 -4.11 1.78
C ILE A 64 9.60 -3.87 0.59
N GLY A 65 9.99 -4.30 -0.60
CA GLY A 65 9.26 -4.01 -1.83
C GLY A 65 7.91 -4.71 -1.95
N GLN A 66 7.74 -5.83 -1.26
CA GLN A 66 6.53 -6.64 -1.38
C GLN A 66 5.82 -6.76 -0.03
N LEU A 67 6.42 -7.40 0.97
CA LEU A 67 5.73 -7.72 2.23
C LEU A 67 5.37 -6.46 3.04
N ALA A 68 6.35 -5.61 3.32
CA ALA A 68 6.14 -4.35 4.04
C ALA A 68 5.23 -3.39 3.25
N THR A 69 5.45 -3.32 1.93
CA THR A 69 4.59 -2.53 1.04
C THR A 69 3.14 -3.01 1.07
N ALA A 70 2.88 -4.32 1.05
CA ALA A 70 1.54 -4.87 1.18
C ALA A 70 0.90 -4.50 2.52
N ALA A 71 1.65 -4.54 3.63
CA ALA A 71 1.15 -4.10 4.93
C ALA A 71 0.73 -2.62 4.92
N LEU A 72 1.52 -1.75 4.30
CA LEU A 72 1.16 -0.33 4.12
C LEU A 72 -0.10 -0.17 3.25
N GLN A 73 -0.24 -0.95 2.18
CA GLN A 73 -1.42 -0.93 1.30
C GLN A 73 -2.68 -1.43 2.02
N ILE A 74 -2.58 -2.44 2.88
CA ILE A 74 -3.68 -2.87 3.77
C ILE A 74 -4.07 -1.73 4.71
N TYR A 75 -3.10 -1.00 5.26
CA TYR A 75 -3.38 0.15 6.11
C TYR A 75 -4.05 1.30 5.34
N VAL A 76 -3.69 1.52 4.06
CA VAL A 76 -4.41 2.44 3.16
C VAL A 76 -5.88 2.03 3.04
N VAL A 77 -6.16 0.75 2.78
CA VAL A 77 -7.55 0.23 2.68
C VAL A 77 -8.32 0.47 3.98
N TYR A 78 -7.71 0.21 5.13
CA TYR A 78 -8.31 0.49 6.43
C TYR A 78 -8.68 1.98 6.58
N LEU A 79 -7.76 2.90 6.26
CA LEU A 79 -8.03 4.34 6.35
C LEU A 79 -9.14 4.78 5.39
N ILE A 80 -9.18 4.24 4.17
CA ILE A 80 -10.26 4.51 3.21
C ILE A 80 -11.62 4.12 3.81
N ILE A 81 -11.73 2.91 4.34
CA ILE A 81 -12.98 2.43 4.94
C ILE A 81 -13.36 3.28 6.16
N LYS A 82 -12.38 3.61 7.01
CA LYS A 82 -12.58 4.46 8.20
C LYS A 82 -13.14 5.83 7.81
N TYR A 83 -12.52 6.52 6.86
CA TYR A 83 -12.93 7.87 6.49
C TYR A 83 -14.25 7.90 5.71
N ARG A 84 -14.55 6.89 4.88
CA ARG A 84 -15.89 6.75 4.27
C ARG A 84 -16.99 6.58 5.30
N ARG A 85 -16.76 5.75 6.32
CA ARG A 85 -17.73 5.55 7.41
C ARG A 85 -17.95 6.82 8.21
N SER A 86 -16.88 7.57 8.51
CA SER A 86 -17.01 8.85 9.19
C SER A 86 -17.82 9.87 8.37
N ALA A 87 -17.55 9.98 7.07
CA ALA A 87 -18.31 10.86 6.18
C ALA A 87 -19.79 10.48 6.10
N SER A 88 -20.11 9.19 5.94
CA SER A 88 -21.49 8.70 5.90
C SER A 88 -22.24 8.92 7.22
N LYS A 89 -21.57 8.81 8.37
CA LYS A 89 -22.18 9.10 9.68
C LYS A 89 -22.49 10.58 9.85
N ALA A 90 -21.61 11.47 9.39
CA ALA A 90 -21.85 12.91 9.44
C ALA A 90 -23.08 13.28 8.59
N ALA A 91 -23.17 12.76 7.35
CA ALA A 91 -24.30 13.02 6.46
C ALA A 91 -25.65 12.47 6.95
N ALA A 92 -25.66 11.45 7.82
CA ALA A 92 -26.89 10.89 8.39
C ALA A 92 -27.37 11.62 9.67
N ALA A 93 -26.56 12.51 10.22
CA ALA A 93 -26.87 13.32 11.40
C ALA A 93 -27.35 14.74 11.05
N GLU A 94 -27.26 15.11 9.77
CA GLU A 94 -27.80 16.33 9.16
C GLU A 94 -29.22 16.09 8.65
#